data_AF-A0A081DA92-F1
#
_entry.id   AF-A0A081DA92-F1
#
_cell.length_a   1.000
_cell.length_b   1.000
_cell.length_c   1.000
_cell.angle_alpha   90.00
_cell.angle_beta   90.00
_cell.angle_gamma   90.00
#
_symmetry.space_group_name_H-M   'P 1'
#
loop_
_entity.id
_entity.type
_entity.pdbx_description
1 polymer ?
#
loop_
_entity_poly.entity_id
_entity_poly.type
_entity_poly.pdbx_seq_one_letter_code
_entity_poly.pdbx_strand_id
1 'polypeptide(L)'
;MRISSLTSPIDSLKMKGLINGSLELNQSNGKYAPTSDFTVSDFEVNDTPLGDFELVIAGNENLTQYKVNAQLKDDVQRTLWANGTVNTAGDQSKINVDFNFNEFNLVALSPLGGEVLDNMRGFATGEIGLTGLLVEPNLSGGLVIKDGGLNIPYLNTDFDLAQNSEITVSTDLFDFNTIELTDTKYGTKGTLSGVIKHKNFGFWELGSTLALIDY
;
A
#
# COMPACT_ATOMS: atom_id res chain seq x y z
N MET A 1 -12.55 -10.37 -17.20
CA MET A 1 -11.29 -11.08 -16.83
C MET A 1 -11.16 -11.06 -15.31
N ARG A 2 -10.30 -11.90 -14.70
CA ARG A 2 -10.07 -11.88 -13.23
C ARG A 2 -8.82 -11.05 -12.91
N ILE A 3 -8.81 -10.29 -11.82
CA ILE A 3 -7.69 -9.40 -11.45
C ILE A 3 -6.35 -10.12 -11.24
N SER A 4 -6.40 -11.37 -10.80
CA SER A 4 -5.22 -12.23 -10.68
C SER A 4 -4.49 -12.46 -12.01
N SER A 5 -5.06 -12.13 -13.17
CA SER A 5 -4.41 -12.30 -14.47
C SER A 5 -3.58 -11.10 -14.95
N LEU A 6 -3.58 -9.98 -14.22
CA LEU A 6 -2.95 -8.71 -14.65
C LEU A 6 -1.79 -8.25 -13.74
N THR A 7 -1.48 -9.00 -12.69
CA THR A 7 -0.40 -8.69 -11.73
C THR A 7 0.45 -9.94 -11.49
N SER A 8 1.76 -9.80 -11.27
CA SER A 8 2.51 -10.88 -10.59
C SER A 8 1.88 -11.07 -9.21
N PRO A 9 1.53 -12.30 -8.80
CA PRO A 9 0.94 -12.52 -7.48
C PRO A 9 1.95 -12.10 -6.41
N ILE A 10 1.56 -11.18 -5.54
CA ILE A 10 2.08 -11.16 -4.18
C ILE A 10 1.35 -12.31 -3.52
N ASP A 11 2.05 -13.41 -3.22
CA ASP A 11 1.44 -14.69 -2.78
C ASP A 11 0.49 -14.54 -1.58
N SER A 12 0.64 -13.47 -0.78
CA SER A 12 -0.19 -13.16 0.38
C SER A 12 -1.46 -12.34 0.11
N LEU A 13 -1.66 -11.75 -1.08
CA LEU A 13 -2.83 -10.92 -1.38
C LEU A 13 -3.81 -11.62 -2.36
N LYS A 14 -5.01 -11.93 -1.86
CA LYS A 14 -6.12 -12.42 -2.69
C LYS A 14 -6.99 -11.27 -3.15
N MET A 15 -7.01 -11.00 -4.45
CA MET A 15 -7.78 -9.91 -5.04
C MET A 15 -9.02 -10.43 -5.77
N LYS A 16 -10.18 -9.77 -5.60
CA LYS A 16 -11.43 -10.04 -6.31
C LYS A 16 -12.06 -8.74 -6.82
N GLY A 17 -12.94 -8.84 -7.82
CA GLY A 17 -13.67 -7.72 -8.40
C GLY A 17 -14.00 -7.94 -9.87
N LEU A 18 -14.87 -7.09 -10.41
CA LEU A 18 -15.31 -7.11 -11.80
C LEU A 18 -14.53 -6.09 -12.63
N ILE A 19 -13.71 -6.60 -13.55
CA ILE A 19 -12.85 -5.76 -14.39
C ILE A 19 -13.56 -5.35 -15.66
N ASN A 20 -13.63 -4.04 -15.87
CA ASN A 20 -13.94 -3.41 -17.13
C ASN A 20 -12.76 -2.51 -17.53
N GLY A 21 -12.58 -2.27 -18.82
CA GLY A 21 -11.54 -1.36 -19.26
C GLY A 21 -11.50 -1.26 -20.77
N SER A 22 -10.87 -0.19 -21.24
CA SER A 22 -10.70 0.08 -22.65
C SER A 22 -9.27 0.50 -22.95
N LEU A 23 -8.86 0.30 -24.21
CA LEU A 23 -7.58 0.73 -24.73
C LEU A 23 -7.85 1.48 -26.03
N GLU A 24 -7.52 2.76 -26.03
CA GLU A 24 -7.60 3.63 -27.17
C GLU A 24 -6.20 3.91 -27.72
N LEU A 25 -6.02 3.74 -29.03
CA LEU A 25 -4.78 4.01 -29.73
C LEU A 25 -5.00 5.16 -30.72
N ASN A 26 -4.62 6.37 -30.32
CA ASN A 26 -4.69 7.53 -31.19
C ASN A 26 -3.43 7.61 -32.06
N GLN A 27 -3.59 7.53 -33.38
CA GLN A 27 -2.50 7.65 -34.34
C GLN A 27 -2.65 8.92 -35.19
N SER A 28 -1.62 9.76 -35.21
CA SER A 28 -1.55 10.92 -36.10
C SER A 28 -0.12 11.12 -36.60
N ASN A 29 0.05 11.34 -37.91
CA ASN A 29 1.35 11.58 -38.55
C ASN A 29 2.44 10.54 -38.18
N GLY A 30 2.06 9.27 -38.03
CA GLY A 30 2.98 8.18 -37.68
C GLY A 30 3.36 8.09 -36.19
N LYS A 31 2.79 8.94 -35.34
CA LYS A 31 2.99 8.93 -33.88
C LYS A 31 1.80 8.28 -33.17
N TYR A 32 2.04 7.65 -32.02
CA TYR A 32 1.04 6.88 -31.27
C TYR A 32 0.90 7.41 -29.86
N ALA A 33 -0.33 7.74 -29.45
CA ALA A 33 -0.66 8.15 -28.09
C ALA A 33 -1.70 7.18 -27.49
N PRO A 34 -1.25 6.12 -26.79
CA PRO A 34 -2.16 5.16 -26.16
C PRO A 34 -2.80 5.78 -24.92
N THR A 35 -4.09 5.54 -24.73
CA THR A 35 -4.78 5.78 -23.47
C THR A 35 -5.49 4.51 -23.05
N SER A 36 -5.32 4.12 -21.79
CA SER A 36 -6.01 2.98 -21.22
C SER A 36 -6.77 3.42 -19.98
N ASP A 37 -7.99 2.95 -19.85
CA ASP A 37 -8.81 3.06 -18.66
C ASP A 37 -9.15 1.65 -18.15
N PHE A 38 -9.02 1.46 -16.85
CA PHE A 38 -9.38 0.22 -16.19
C PHE A 38 -10.19 0.57 -14.95
N THR A 39 -11.31 -0.12 -14.77
CA THR A 39 -12.15 -0.05 -13.59
C THR A 39 -12.32 -1.46 -13.04
N VAL A 40 -12.18 -1.60 -11.74
CA VAL A 40 -12.49 -2.82 -11.00
C VAL A 40 -13.59 -2.48 -10.02
N SER A 41 -14.82 -2.92 -10.33
CA SER A 41 -15.96 -2.75 -9.45
C SER A 41 -15.99 -3.84 -8.39
N ASP A 42 -16.52 -3.51 -7.21
CA ASP A 42 -16.57 -4.42 -6.06
C ASP A 42 -15.18 -5.03 -5.74
N PHE A 43 -14.17 -4.17 -5.73
CA PHE A 43 -12.79 -4.55 -5.45
C PHE A 43 -12.65 -5.00 -4.00
N GLU A 44 -12.16 -6.22 -3.83
CA GLU A 44 -11.88 -6.81 -2.51
C GLU A 44 -10.45 -7.30 -2.46
N VAL A 45 -9.83 -7.13 -1.29
CA VAL A 45 -8.52 -7.69 -0.97
C VAL A 45 -8.67 -8.51 0.31
N ASN A 46 -8.33 -9.80 0.24
CA ASN A 46 -8.42 -10.74 1.36
C ASN A 46 -9.81 -10.72 2.04
N ASP A 47 -10.86 -10.79 1.22
CA ASP A 47 -12.26 -10.75 1.64
C ASP A 47 -12.67 -9.45 2.36
N THR A 48 -11.83 -8.40 2.28
CA THR A 48 -12.13 -7.05 2.74
C THR A 48 -12.57 -6.19 1.56
N PRO A 49 -13.83 -5.71 1.54
CA PRO A 49 -14.30 -4.77 0.53
C PRO A 49 -13.56 -3.45 0.62
N LEU A 50 -13.06 -2.99 -0.53
CA LEU A 50 -12.34 -1.74 -0.69
C LEU A 50 -13.08 -0.73 -1.59
N GLY A 51 -14.15 -1.17 -2.26
CA GLY A 51 -14.98 -0.33 -3.13
C GLY A 51 -14.58 -0.44 -4.59
N ASP A 52 -14.54 0.67 -5.32
CA ASP A 52 -14.22 0.69 -6.75
C ASP A 52 -12.81 1.23 -6.98
N PHE A 53 -12.02 0.49 -7.76
CA PHE A 53 -10.68 0.89 -8.18
C PHE A 53 -10.70 1.37 -9.63
N GLU A 54 -10.06 2.50 -9.91
CA GLU A 54 -9.89 3.04 -11.26
C GLU A 54 -8.42 3.33 -11.54
N LEU A 55 -7.99 3.06 -12.77
CA LEU A 55 -6.64 3.30 -13.27
C LEU A 55 -6.71 3.85 -14.68
N VAL A 56 -6.10 5.01 -14.90
CA VAL A 56 -5.94 5.64 -16.20
C VAL A 56 -4.45 5.78 -16.50
N ILE A 57 -4.04 5.29 -17.67
CA ILE A 57 -2.67 5.39 -18.17
C ILE A 57 -2.70 6.10 -19.52
N ALA A 58 -1.90 7.17 -19.66
CA ALA A 58 -1.77 7.91 -20.91
C ALA A 58 -0.30 7.97 -21.35
N GLY A 59 0.01 7.34 -22.49
CA GLY A 59 1.33 7.35 -23.11
C GLY A 59 1.56 8.57 -24.01
N ASN A 60 2.79 9.07 -24.04
CA ASN A 60 3.20 10.10 -24.99
C ASN A 60 3.39 9.52 -26.40
N GLU A 61 3.49 10.41 -27.39
CA GLU A 61 3.60 10.08 -28.82
C GLU A 61 4.74 9.11 -29.19
N ASN A 62 5.81 9.12 -28.40
CA ASN A 62 7.02 8.32 -28.62
C ASN A 62 7.07 7.07 -27.72
N LEU A 63 6.01 6.80 -26.94
CA LEU A 63 5.86 5.65 -26.05
C LEU A 63 6.95 5.54 -24.96
N THR A 64 7.63 6.64 -24.66
CA THR A 64 8.71 6.71 -23.67
C THR A 64 8.24 7.18 -22.30
N GLN A 65 7.09 7.82 -22.22
CA GLN A 65 6.56 8.36 -20.97
C GLN A 65 5.08 8.06 -20.84
N TYR A 66 4.69 7.55 -19.69
CA TYR A 66 3.32 7.20 -19.34
C TYR A 66 2.92 7.98 -18.11
N LYS A 67 1.82 8.74 -18.19
CA LYS A 67 1.17 9.32 -17.01
C LYS A 67 0.25 8.28 -16.41
N VAL A 68 0.33 8.10 -15.11
CA VAL A 68 -0.48 7.14 -14.35
C VAL A 68 -1.35 7.93 -13.37
N ASN A 69 -2.65 7.66 -13.37
CA ASN A 69 -3.57 8.14 -12.35
C ASN A 69 -4.38 6.94 -11.86
N ALA A 70 -4.41 6.73 -10.56
CA ALA A 70 -5.22 5.68 -9.96
C ALA A 70 -6.03 6.25 -8.80
N GLN A 71 -7.18 5.67 -8.54
CA GLN A 71 -7.96 5.96 -7.35
C GLN A 71 -8.69 4.71 -6.85
N LEU A 72 -8.89 4.66 -5.54
CA LEU A 72 -9.76 3.72 -4.87
C LEU A 72 -10.78 4.52 -4.09
N LYS A 73 -12.05 4.13 -4.21
CA LYS A 73 -13.15 4.83 -3.59
C LYS A 73 -14.12 3.82 -2.98
N ASP A 74 -14.47 4.01 -1.72
CA ASP A 74 -15.56 3.29 -1.09
C ASP A 74 -16.91 4.02 -1.29
N ASP A 75 -17.98 3.55 -0.67
CA ASP A 75 -19.31 4.16 -0.80
C ASP A 75 -19.38 5.62 -0.33
N VAL A 76 -18.42 6.06 0.49
CA VAL A 76 -18.43 7.35 1.19
C VAL A 76 -17.40 8.30 0.59
N GLN A 77 -16.17 7.85 0.37
CA GLN A 77 -15.02 8.69 0.07
C GLN A 77 -13.93 7.98 -0.73
N ARG A 78 -13.05 8.80 -1.31
CA ARG A 78 -11.81 8.33 -1.92
C ARG A 78 -10.82 8.01 -0.81
N THR A 79 -10.39 6.75 -0.75
CA THR A 79 -9.53 6.23 0.31
C THR A 79 -8.06 6.12 -0.10
N LEU A 80 -7.80 6.02 -1.41
CA LEU A 80 -6.46 6.05 -1.99
C LEU A 80 -6.49 6.78 -3.33
N TRP A 81 -5.48 7.57 -3.63
CA TRP A 81 -5.19 8.00 -4.99
C TRP A 81 -3.70 8.03 -5.26
N ALA A 82 -3.35 7.80 -6.52
CA ALA A 82 -1.98 7.86 -6.98
C ALA A 82 -1.89 8.67 -8.26
N ASN A 83 -0.87 9.50 -8.39
CA ASN A 83 -0.56 10.19 -9.63
C ASN A 83 0.94 10.20 -9.88
N GLY A 84 1.34 10.15 -11.14
CA GLY A 84 2.75 10.16 -11.47
C GLY A 84 3.07 9.72 -12.88
N THR A 85 4.30 9.25 -13.06
CA THR A 85 4.83 8.86 -14.35
C THR A 85 5.67 7.60 -14.31
N VAL A 86 5.62 6.86 -15.41
CA VAL A 86 6.57 5.79 -15.73
C VAL A 86 7.34 6.22 -16.98
N ASN A 87 8.66 6.22 -16.88
CA ASN A 87 9.56 6.55 -17.98
C ASN A 87 10.25 5.27 -18.46
N THR A 88 10.03 4.91 -19.71
CA THR A 88 10.61 3.72 -20.35
C THR A 88 11.75 4.06 -21.31
N ALA A 89 12.16 5.33 -21.37
CA ALA A 89 13.31 5.75 -22.17
C ALA A 89 14.61 5.19 -21.58
N GLY A 90 15.48 4.68 -22.46
CA GLY A 90 16.79 4.13 -22.09
C GLY A 90 16.74 2.65 -21.71
N ASP A 91 17.81 2.18 -21.09
CA ASP A 91 18.01 0.74 -20.84
C ASP A 91 17.15 0.20 -19.68
N GLN A 92 16.76 1.06 -18.74
CA GLN A 92 15.97 0.68 -17.57
C GLN A 92 14.81 1.66 -17.36
N SER A 93 13.62 1.11 -17.17
CA SER A 93 12.43 1.90 -16.87
C SER A 93 12.48 2.47 -15.46
N LYS A 94 11.98 3.70 -15.30
CA LYS A 94 11.91 4.43 -14.03
C LYS A 94 10.48 4.76 -13.67
N ILE A 95 10.20 4.83 -12.38
CA ILE A 95 8.91 5.20 -11.82
C ILE A 95 9.05 6.44 -10.93
N ASN A 96 8.02 7.26 -10.92
CA ASN A 96 7.84 8.37 -9.99
C ASN A 96 6.34 8.58 -9.78
N VAL A 97 5.79 8.02 -8.71
CA VAL A 97 4.36 8.02 -8.39
C VAL A 97 4.17 8.35 -6.92
N ASP A 98 3.29 9.31 -6.64
CA ASP A 98 2.90 9.68 -5.29
C ASP A 98 1.56 9.05 -4.94
N PHE A 99 1.53 8.28 -3.85
CA PHE A 99 0.33 7.66 -3.29
C PHE A 99 -0.14 8.48 -2.09
N ASN A 100 -1.44 8.72 -2.02
CA ASN A 100 -2.09 9.45 -0.94
C ASN A 100 -3.18 8.57 -0.36
N PHE A 101 -3.15 8.40 0.96
CA PHE A 101 -4.08 7.59 1.72
C PHE A 101 -4.97 8.52 2.55
N ASN A 102 -6.27 8.24 2.56
CA ASN A 102 -7.26 8.95 3.35
C ASN A 102 -8.17 7.93 4.02
N GLU A 103 -7.97 7.70 5.31
CA GLU A 103 -8.69 6.68 6.08
C GLU A 103 -8.71 5.31 5.38
N PHE A 104 -7.57 4.92 4.80
CA PHE A 104 -7.44 3.63 4.10
C PHE A 104 -7.47 2.47 5.10
N ASN A 105 -8.33 1.48 4.86
CA ASN A 105 -8.52 0.34 5.75
C ASN A 105 -7.33 -0.63 5.71
N LEU A 106 -6.58 -0.69 6.82
CA LEU A 106 -5.36 -1.50 6.95
C LEU A 106 -5.61 -3.00 6.98
N VAL A 107 -6.85 -3.46 7.23
CA VAL A 107 -7.19 -4.90 7.25
C VAL A 107 -6.84 -5.56 5.92
N ALA A 108 -7.02 -4.85 4.80
CA ALA A 108 -6.64 -5.34 3.48
C ALA A 108 -5.15 -5.65 3.34
N LEU A 109 -4.30 -4.97 4.12
CA LEU A 109 -2.85 -5.16 4.13
C LEU A 109 -2.39 -6.21 5.15
N SER A 110 -3.26 -6.66 6.07
CA SER A 110 -2.86 -7.58 7.14
C SER A 110 -2.06 -8.80 6.65
N PRO A 111 -2.39 -9.44 5.52
CA PRO A 111 -1.61 -10.59 5.05
C PRO A 111 -0.20 -10.26 4.57
N LEU A 112 0.13 -8.99 4.33
CA LEU A 112 1.51 -8.59 4.07
C LEU A 112 2.40 -8.81 5.28
N GLY A 113 1.88 -8.77 6.50
CA GLY A 113 2.66 -8.94 7.74
C GLY A 113 3.26 -10.34 7.94
N GLY A 114 2.84 -11.33 7.13
CA GLY A 114 3.40 -12.68 7.13
C GLY A 114 3.30 -13.37 8.49
N GLU A 115 4.41 -13.94 8.95
CA GLU A 115 4.50 -14.61 10.25
C GLU A 115 4.88 -13.66 11.41
N VAL A 116 5.26 -12.41 11.08
CA VAL A 116 5.78 -11.45 12.06
C VAL A 116 4.68 -10.56 12.62
N LEU A 117 3.74 -10.16 11.76
CA LEU A 117 2.57 -9.36 12.10
C LEU A 117 1.32 -9.99 11.51
N ASP A 118 0.28 -10.06 12.31
CA ASP A 118 -1.06 -10.41 11.89
C ASP A 118 -2.08 -9.45 12.52
N ASN A 119 -3.35 -9.59 12.13
CA ASN A 119 -4.45 -8.77 12.62
C ASN A 119 -4.19 -7.25 12.53
N MET A 120 -3.54 -6.80 11.45
CA MET A 120 -3.35 -5.37 11.21
C MET A 120 -4.70 -4.73 10.94
N ARG A 121 -5.07 -3.72 11.73
CA ARG A 121 -6.37 -3.06 11.69
C ARG A 121 -6.23 -1.55 11.87
N GLY A 122 -7.33 -0.84 11.59
CA GLY A 122 -7.41 0.61 11.68
C GLY A 122 -7.34 1.29 10.32
N PHE A 123 -7.19 2.60 10.36
CA PHE A 123 -7.26 3.47 9.19
C PHE A 123 -5.99 4.29 9.05
N ALA A 124 -5.40 4.30 7.86
CA ALA A 124 -4.19 5.03 7.55
C ALA A 124 -4.47 6.28 6.70
N THR A 125 -3.87 7.39 7.09
CA THR A 125 -3.87 8.65 6.33
C THR A 125 -2.44 9.15 6.16
N GLY A 126 -2.05 9.56 4.96
CA GLY A 126 -0.70 10.04 4.71
C GLY A 126 -0.26 9.90 3.26
N GLU A 127 1.04 10.03 3.01
CA GLU A 127 1.61 10.07 1.67
C GLU A 127 2.82 9.14 1.56
N ILE A 128 2.94 8.43 0.44
CA ILE A 128 4.07 7.57 0.11
C ILE A 128 4.49 7.82 -1.33
N GLY A 129 5.74 8.23 -1.53
CA GLY A 129 6.37 8.33 -2.84
C GLY A 129 7.02 7.01 -3.27
N LEU A 130 6.83 6.64 -4.53
CA LEU A 130 7.44 5.50 -5.20
C LEU A 130 8.31 6.00 -6.35
N THR A 131 9.64 5.93 -6.18
CA THR A 131 10.60 6.50 -7.13
C THR A 131 11.68 5.51 -7.56
N GLY A 132 12.50 5.83 -8.56
CA GLY A 132 13.66 5.01 -8.91
C GLY A 132 13.40 4.03 -10.04
N LEU A 133 14.02 2.84 -10.00
CA LEU A 133 13.89 1.83 -11.06
C LEU A 133 12.54 1.12 -10.94
N LEU A 134 11.86 0.87 -12.05
CA LEU A 134 10.56 0.17 -12.03
C LEU A 134 10.68 -1.25 -11.45
N VAL A 135 11.83 -1.90 -11.62
CA VAL A 135 12.10 -3.26 -11.13
C VAL A 135 12.54 -3.30 -9.67
N GLU A 136 12.99 -2.18 -9.12
CA GLU A 136 13.48 -2.02 -7.75
C GLU A 136 13.21 -0.57 -7.31
N PRO A 137 11.94 -0.24 -7.04
CA PRO A 137 11.58 1.11 -6.70
C PRO A 137 11.90 1.41 -5.23
N ASN A 138 12.20 2.67 -4.96
CA ASN A 138 12.34 3.20 -3.61
C ASN A 138 10.99 3.69 -3.11
N LEU A 139 10.69 3.37 -1.85
CA LEU A 139 9.54 3.89 -1.12
C LEU A 139 10.02 4.90 -0.08
N SER A 140 9.27 5.98 0.09
CA SER A 140 9.49 6.93 1.18
C SER A 140 8.20 7.66 1.51
N GLY A 141 7.86 7.78 2.79
CA GLY A 141 6.63 8.46 3.18
C GLY A 141 6.34 8.37 4.66
N GLY A 142 5.12 8.74 5.02
CA GLY A 142 4.63 8.67 6.38
C GLY A 142 3.13 8.44 6.42
N LEU A 143 2.69 7.67 7.41
CA LEU A 143 1.30 7.34 7.67
C LEU A 143 0.95 7.68 9.12
N VAL A 144 -0.22 8.27 9.32
CA VAL A 144 -0.87 8.44 10.62
C VAL A 144 -1.95 7.40 10.73
N ILE A 145 -1.90 6.59 11.79
CA ILE A 145 -2.82 5.49 12.02
C ILE A 145 -3.83 5.87 13.09
N LYS A 146 -5.11 5.72 12.75
CA LYS A 146 -6.25 5.91 13.65
C LYS A 146 -6.93 4.56 13.90
N ASP A 147 -7.36 4.34 15.14
CA ASP A 147 -7.98 3.07 15.57
C ASP A 147 -7.12 1.85 15.19
N GLY A 148 -5.80 2.04 15.28
CA GLY A 148 -4.79 1.09 14.82
C GLY A 148 -4.64 -0.08 15.78
N GLY A 149 -4.27 -1.23 15.25
CA GLY A 149 -3.87 -2.37 16.06
C GLY A 149 -3.16 -3.43 15.25
N LEU A 150 -2.42 -4.27 15.95
CA LEU A 150 -1.66 -5.39 15.37
C LEU A 150 -1.48 -6.48 16.42
N ASN A 151 -1.39 -7.72 15.97
CA ASN A 151 -0.95 -8.83 16.80
C ASN A 151 0.49 -9.20 16.44
N ILE A 152 1.26 -9.54 17.47
CA ILE A 152 2.65 -10.00 17.33
C ILE A 152 2.67 -11.47 17.77
N PRO A 153 2.61 -12.44 16.83
CA PRO A 153 2.46 -13.86 17.15
C PRO A 153 3.54 -14.38 18.10
N TYR A 154 4.78 -13.93 17.96
CA TYR A 154 5.88 -14.36 18.84
C TYR A 154 5.70 -13.92 20.31
N LEU A 155 5.04 -12.79 20.54
CA LEU A 155 4.70 -12.33 21.89
C LEU A 155 3.37 -12.92 22.38
N ASN A 156 2.58 -13.49 21.46
CA ASN A 156 1.23 -13.98 21.71
C ASN A 156 0.35 -12.89 22.35
N THR A 157 0.49 -11.66 21.84
CA THR A 157 -0.21 -10.47 22.33
C THR A 157 -0.71 -9.61 21.17
N ASP A 158 -1.99 -9.25 21.28
CA ASP A 158 -2.66 -8.29 20.41
C ASP A 158 -2.64 -6.91 21.06
N PHE A 159 -2.21 -5.91 20.31
CA PHE A 159 -2.01 -4.54 20.79
C PHE A 159 -2.88 -3.56 20.01
N ASP A 160 -3.54 -2.68 20.74
CA ASP A 160 -4.07 -1.43 20.19
C ASP A 160 -2.95 -0.38 20.16
N LEU A 161 -2.82 0.31 19.03
CA LEU A 161 -1.96 1.47 18.87
C LEU A 161 -2.66 2.70 19.45
N ALA A 162 -1.90 3.60 20.06
CA ALA A 162 -2.44 4.91 20.41
C ALA A 162 -2.96 5.66 19.18
N GLN A 163 -3.98 6.49 19.41
CA GLN A 163 -4.61 7.27 18.36
C GLN A 163 -3.62 8.22 17.69
N ASN A 164 -3.67 8.29 16.36
CA ASN A 164 -2.77 9.08 15.52
C ASN A 164 -1.30 8.65 15.65
N SER A 165 -1.06 7.34 15.76
CA SER A 165 0.29 6.78 15.73
C SER A 165 0.98 7.06 14.40
N GLU A 166 2.19 7.63 14.44
CA GLU A 166 2.95 7.98 13.24
C GLU A 166 3.93 6.87 12.85
N ILE A 167 3.84 6.41 11.60
CA ILE A 167 4.72 5.40 11.01
C ILE A 167 5.47 6.04 9.84
N THR A 168 6.79 5.99 9.87
CA THR A 168 7.63 6.38 8.73
C THR A 168 7.83 5.17 7.83
N VAL A 169 7.63 5.34 6.53
CA VAL A 169 7.80 4.28 5.52
C VAL A 169 9.07 4.55 4.73
N SER A 170 9.91 3.53 4.57
CA SER A 170 11.03 3.51 3.61
C SER A 170 11.04 2.17 2.86
N THR A 171 11.84 2.06 1.80
CA THR A 171 11.88 0.90 0.88
C THR A 171 11.90 -0.47 1.55
N ASP A 172 12.61 -0.59 2.66
CA ASP A 172 12.86 -1.85 3.34
C ASP A 172 12.46 -1.83 4.82
N LEU A 173 11.79 -0.77 5.30
CA LEU A 173 11.39 -0.68 6.69
C LEU A 173 10.15 0.20 6.94
N PHE A 174 9.39 -0.21 7.94
CA PHE A 174 8.38 0.59 8.63
C PHE A 174 8.94 0.97 10.00
N ASP A 175 9.13 2.27 10.23
CA ASP A 175 9.56 2.80 11.53
C ASP A 175 8.36 3.25 12.33
N PHE A 176 8.11 2.56 13.43
CA PHE A 176 7.02 2.87 14.35
C PHE A 176 7.43 3.96 15.36
N ASN A 177 8.57 4.62 15.16
CA ASN A 177 9.08 5.69 16.00
C ASN A 177 9.03 5.28 17.48
N THR A 178 8.23 5.97 18.30
CA THR A 178 7.82 5.50 19.62
C THR A 178 6.31 5.63 19.71
N ILE A 179 5.62 4.50 19.67
CA ILE A 179 4.17 4.42 19.82
C ILE A 179 3.80 3.83 21.17
N GLU A 180 2.74 4.36 21.76
CA GLU A 180 2.10 3.73 22.91
C GLU A 180 1.23 2.57 22.44
N LEU A 181 1.33 1.45 23.14
CA LEU A 181 0.58 0.22 22.92
C LEU A 181 -0.30 -0.07 24.13
N THR A 182 -1.46 -0.68 23.90
CA THR A 182 -2.29 -1.28 24.94
C THR A 182 -2.58 -2.73 24.60
N ASP A 183 -2.20 -3.66 25.47
CA ASP A 183 -2.57 -5.08 25.38
C ASP A 183 -4.09 -5.20 25.49
N THR A 184 -4.75 -5.79 24.48
CA THR A 184 -6.21 -5.88 24.43
C THR A 184 -6.81 -6.88 25.41
N LYS A 185 -6.00 -7.80 25.95
CA LYS A 185 -6.42 -8.81 26.92
C LYS A 185 -6.35 -8.33 28.36
N TYR A 186 -5.26 -7.66 28.73
CA TYR A 186 -5.02 -7.26 30.12
C TYR A 186 -5.08 -5.74 30.34
N GLY A 187 -5.11 -4.94 29.28
CA GLY A 187 -5.11 -3.47 29.36
C GLY A 187 -3.77 -2.89 29.80
N THR A 188 -2.71 -3.70 29.85
CA THR A 188 -1.36 -3.24 30.17
C THR A 188 -0.85 -2.33 29.07
N LYS A 189 -0.17 -1.27 29.46
CA LYS A 189 0.38 -0.29 28.54
C LYS A 189 1.87 -0.53 28.35
N GLY A 190 2.37 -0.16 27.19
CA GLY A 190 3.80 -0.20 26.91
C GLY A 190 4.15 0.76 25.80
N THR A 191 5.43 0.90 25.52
CA THR A 191 5.90 1.61 24.34
C THR A 191 6.62 0.64 23.41
N LEU A 192 6.29 0.74 22.13
CA LEU A 192 7.04 0.09 21.07
C LEU A 192 7.89 1.15 20.37
N SER A 193 9.21 0.96 20.44
CA SER A 193 10.16 1.69 19.61
C SER A 193 10.91 0.70 18.75
N GLY A 194 10.71 0.76 17.44
CA GLY A 194 11.29 -0.25 16.57
C GLY A 194 10.95 -0.07 15.11
N VAL A 195 11.73 -0.79 14.31
CA VAL A 195 11.54 -0.90 12.87
C VAL A 195 11.13 -2.31 12.52
N ILE A 196 10.21 -2.42 11.58
CA ILE A 196 9.87 -3.68 10.93
C ILE A 196 10.48 -3.64 9.55
N LYS A 197 11.52 -4.45 9.34
CA LYS A 197 12.20 -4.53 8.07
C LYS A 197 11.53 -5.55 7.18
N HIS A 198 11.57 -5.31 5.87
CA HIS A 198 11.15 -6.30 4.91
C HIS A 198 11.96 -6.31 3.62
N LYS A 199 11.90 -7.42 2.90
CA LYS A 199 12.34 -7.52 1.50
C LYS A 199 11.13 -7.77 0.60
N ASN A 200 10.74 -6.76 -0.18
CA ASN A 200 9.60 -6.80 -1.10
C ASN A 200 8.31 -7.37 -0.47
N PHE A 201 8.03 -7.03 0.79
CA PHE A 201 6.89 -7.56 1.57
C PHE A 201 6.86 -9.09 1.73
N GLY A 202 7.96 -9.80 1.44
CA GLY A 202 8.03 -11.26 1.51
C GLY A 202 8.89 -11.82 2.65
N PHE A 203 10.02 -11.17 2.97
CA PHE A 203 10.82 -11.50 4.15
C PHE A 203 10.65 -10.39 5.18
N TRP A 204 10.29 -10.71 6.42
CA TRP A 204 10.05 -9.72 7.48
C TRP A 204 10.97 -9.99 8.67
N GLU A 205 11.59 -8.93 9.20
CA GLU A 205 12.45 -9.00 10.38
C GLU A 205 12.11 -7.85 11.34
N LEU A 206 11.75 -8.19 12.57
CA LEU A 206 11.46 -7.22 13.62
C LEU A 206 12.77 -6.79 14.30
N GLY A 207 13.15 -5.52 14.12
CA GLY A 207 14.19 -4.87 14.89
C GLY A 207 13.57 -3.91 15.91
N SER A 208 13.18 -4.43 17.08
CA SER A 208 12.48 -3.65 18.11
C SER A 208 13.23 -3.61 19.45
N THR A 209 13.15 -2.48 20.15
CA THR A 209 13.35 -2.43 21.60
C THR A 209 11.99 -2.24 22.25
N LEU A 210 11.44 -3.28 22.87
CA LEU A 210 10.18 -3.20 23.59
C LEU A 210 10.46 -2.84 25.05
N ALA A 211 9.93 -1.71 25.51
CA ALA A 211 9.95 -1.32 26.91
C ALA A 211 8.51 -1.39 27.45
N LEU A 212 8.22 -2.48 28.17
CA LEU A 212 6.95 -2.61 28.88
C LEU A 212 7.02 -1.77 30.17
N ILE A 213 6.04 -0.89 30.35
CA ILE A 213 5.90 -0.12 31.58
C ILE A 213 4.58 -0.54 32.21
N ASP A 214 4.65 -1.50 33.13
CA ASP A 214 3.48 -1.87 33.93
C ASP A 214 3.03 -0.67 34.79
N TYR A 215 1.77 -0.28 34.63
CA TYR A 215 1.05 0.65 35.51
C TYR A 215 -0.17 -0.03 36.09
#